data_AF-A0A6I0QBV5-F1
#
_entry.id   AF-A0A6I0QBV5-F1
#
_cell.length_a   1.000
_cell.length_b   1.000
_cell.length_c   1.000
_cell.angle_alpha   90.00
_cell.angle_beta   90.00
_cell.angle_gamma   90.00
#
_symmetry.space_group_name_H-M   'P 1'
#
loop_
_entity.id
_entity.type
_entity.pdbx_description
1 polymer ?
#
loop_
_entity_poly.entity_id
_entity_poly.type
_entity_poly.pdbx_seq_one_letter_code
_entity_poly.pdbx_strand_id
1 'polypeptide(L)'
;MTDLKNTWIAIAPDRNYTIKEACLFLGVHRCTIYDYIHHPERPLPFIRIHTDKRGILFRGSDLIAYKEAGLPRRGRKFKNSPRE
;
A
#
# COMPACT_ATOMS: atom_id res chain seq x y z
N MET A 1 2.24 20.62 5.35
CA MET A 1 2.19 19.28 4.72
C MET A 1 3.50 18.58 5.02
N THR A 2 3.53 17.60 5.92
CA THR A 2 4.74 16.83 6.20
C THR A 2 5.04 15.90 5.03
N ASP A 3 5.91 16.37 4.15
CA ASP A 3 6.68 15.58 3.19
C ASP A 3 7.61 14.65 3.99
N LEU A 4 7.05 13.53 4.46
CA LEU A 4 7.84 12.49 5.12
C LEU A 4 8.43 11.61 4.01
N LYS A 5 9.52 12.15 3.45
CA LYS A 5 10.72 11.48 2.98
C LYS A 5 10.60 9.96 2.95
N ASN A 6 10.60 9.46 1.73
CA ASN A 6 10.86 8.11 1.21
C ASN A 6 11.87 7.26 2.03
N THR A 7 11.57 6.95 3.29
CA THR A 7 12.32 5.97 4.08
C THR A 7 12.03 4.61 3.46
N TRP A 8 13.01 4.08 2.72
CA TRP A 8 12.95 2.72 2.19
C TRP A 8 12.90 1.76 3.38
N ILE A 9 11.70 1.34 3.78
CA ILE A 9 11.56 0.26 4.76
C ILE A 9 11.98 -1.02 4.07
N ALA A 10 13.00 -1.68 4.60
CA ALA A 10 13.35 -3.04 4.20
C ALA A 10 12.26 -3.98 4.74
N ILE A 11 11.38 -4.43 3.85
CA ILE A 11 10.36 -5.43 4.16
C ILE A 11 10.96 -6.83 3.96
N ALA A 12 10.77 -7.69 4.95
CA ALA A 12 11.15 -9.10 4.91
C ALA A 12 9.94 -9.92 4.44
N PRO A 13 10.11 -10.87 3.49
CA PRO A 13 9.00 -11.61 2.91
C PRO A 13 8.23 -12.46 3.93
N ASP A 14 8.89 -12.91 5.00
CA ASP A 14 8.32 -13.81 6.00
C ASP A 14 7.54 -13.10 7.12
N ARG A 15 7.61 -11.76 7.19
CA ARG A 15 6.92 -10.99 8.24
C ARG A 15 5.56 -10.48 7.77
N ASN A 16 4.69 -10.26 8.76
CA ASN A 16 3.42 -9.58 8.57
C ASN A 16 3.55 -8.11 8.96
N TYR A 17 2.94 -7.25 8.16
CA TYR A 17 3.02 -5.80 8.25
C TYR A 17 1.63 -5.20 8.39
N THR A 18 1.53 -4.13 9.16
CA THR A 18 0.29 -3.38 9.32
C THR A 18 0.03 -2.45 8.12
N ILE A 19 -1.20 -1.92 8.01
CA ILE A 19 -1.54 -0.90 7.00
C ILE A 19 -0.53 0.25 6.96
N LYS A 20 -0.06 0.73 8.12
CA LYS A 20 0.90 1.85 8.17
C LYS A 20 2.24 1.50 7.53
N GLU A 21 2.75 0.30 7.80
CA GLU A 21 4.02 -0.16 7.23
C GLU A 21 3.88 -0.42 5.73
N ALA A 22 2.77 -1.01 5.29
CA ALA A 22 2.45 -1.17 3.87
C ALA A 22 2.37 0.19 3.14
N CYS A 23 1.75 1.20 3.76
CA CYS A 23 1.71 2.57 3.22
C CYS A 23 3.11 3.14 2.99
N LEU A 24 4.00 3.00 3.97
CA LEU A 24 5.37 3.50 3.90
C LEU A 24 6.19 2.74 2.84
N PHE A 25 6.05 1.42 2.76
CA PHE A 25 6.77 0.61 1.79
C PHE A 25 6.34 0.86 0.34
N LEU A 26 5.03 0.99 0.12
CA LEU A 26 4.47 1.27 -1.20
C LEU A 26 4.52 2.77 -1.56
N GLY A 27 4.79 3.65 -0.59
CA GLY A 27 4.81 5.10 -0.79
C GLY A 27 3.42 5.68 -1.10
N VAL A 28 2.35 5.06 -0.61
CA VAL A 28 0.95 5.44 -0.89
C VAL A 28 0.20 5.78 0.39
N HIS A 29 -0.90 6.53 0.23
CA HIS A 29 -1.74 6.90 1.37
C HIS A 29 -2.61 5.73 1.84
N ARG A 30 -3.05 5.73 3.11
CA ARG A 30 -3.90 4.68 3.68
C ARG A 30 -5.16 4.40 2.85
N CYS A 31 -5.74 5.44 2.26
CA CYS A 31 -6.95 5.29 1.43
C CYS A 31 -6.67 4.47 0.17
N THR A 32 -5.48 4.60 -0.41
CA THR A 32 -5.04 3.81 -1.57
C THR A 32 -4.86 2.35 -1.21
N ILE A 33 -4.39 2.02 0.00
CA ILE A 33 -4.29 0.63 0.46
C ILE A 33 -5.67 -0.03 0.54
N TYR A 34 -6.68 0.65 1.08
CA TYR A 34 -8.06 0.13 1.07
C TYR A 34 -8.59 -0.03 -0.36
N ASP A 35 -8.26 0.90 -1.24
CA ASP A 35 -8.62 0.80 -2.65
C ASP A 35 -7.99 -0.43 -3.33
N TYR A 36 -6.73 -0.70 -3.03
CA TYR A 36 -6.01 -1.88 -3.51
C TYR A 36 -6.60 -3.17 -2.96
N ILE A 37 -7.02 -3.20 -1.69
CA ILE A 37 -7.71 -4.35 -1.11
C ILE A 37 -9.00 -4.67 -1.88
N HIS A 38 -9.76 -3.65 -2.27
CA HIS A 38 -11.03 -3.79 -2.99
C HIS A 38 -10.87 -3.77 -4.52
N HIS A 39 -9.65 -3.87 -5.04
CA HIS A 39 -9.42 -3.73 -6.47
C HIS A 39 -9.92 -4.97 -7.23
N PRO A 40 -10.74 -4.81 -8.29
CA PRO A 40 -11.42 -5.93 -8.94
C PRO A 40 -10.48 -6.85 -9.75
N GLU A 41 -9.42 -6.29 -10.35
CA GLU A 41 -8.50 -7.05 -11.21
C GLU A 41 -7.24 -7.51 -10.47
N ARG A 42 -6.77 -6.72 -9.50
CA ARG A 42 -5.53 -6.98 -8.74
C ARG A 42 -5.71 -6.58 -7.27
N PRO A 43 -6.49 -7.33 -6.49
CA PRO A 43 -6.65 -7.05 -5.07
C PRO A 43 -5.33 -7.25 -4.33
N LEU A 44 -5.02 -6.35 -3.38
CA LEU A 44 -3.86 -6.52 -2.50
C LEU A 44 -4.19 -7.60 -1.45
N PRO A 45 -3.42 -8.70 -1.39
CA PRO A 45 -3.68 -9.79 -0.45
C PRO A 45 -3.55 -9.28 0.99
N PHE A 46 -4.57 -9.50 1.81
CA PHE A 46 -4.56 -9.12 3.20
C PHE A 46 -5.06 -10.26 4.09
N ILE A 47 -4.48 -10.34 5.28
CA ILE A 47 -4.86 -11.29 6.33
C ILE A 47 -5.73 -10.52 7.31
N ARG A 48 -7.00 -10.93 7.40
CA ARG A 48 -7.94 -10.35 8.36
C ARG A 48 -7.84 -11.07 9.71
N ILE A 49 -7.36 -10.38 10.74
CA ILE A 49 -7.35 -10.92 12.11
C ILE A 49 -8.54 -10.37 12.87
N HIS A 50 -9.46 -11.26 13.26
CA HIS A 50 -10.69 -10.87 13.97
C HIS A 50 -10.48 -10.59 15.47
N THR A 51 -9.31 -10.94 16.01
CA THR A 51 -8.99 -10.86 17.45
C THR A 51 -8.65 -9.45 17.94
N ASP A 52 -8.13 -8.58 17.09
CA ASP A 52 -7.66 -7.25 17.52
C ASP A 52 -8.25 -6.14 16.63
N LYS A 53 -8.50 -4.97 17.21
CA LYS A 53 -9.02 -3.78 16.49
C LYS A 53 -8.11 -3.34 15.33
N ARG A 54 -6.91 -3.91 15.21
CA ARG A 54 -5.94 -3.77 14.11
C ARG A 54 -6.10 -4.86 13.02
N GLY A 55 -7.33 -5.24 12.70
CA GLY A 55 -7.65 -6.50 12.03
C GLY A 55 -7.23 -6.69 10.57
N ILE A 56 -6.25 -5.95 10.02
CA ILE A 56 -5.73 -6.15 8.66
C ILE A 56 -4.21 -6.13 8.70
N LEU A 57 -3.61 -7.24 8.28
CA LEU A 57 -2.18 -7.40 8.07
C LEU A 57 -1.88 -7.79 6.62
N PHE A 58 -0.66 -7.51 6.18
CA PHE A 58 -0.17 -7.86 4.84
C PHE A 58 1.10 -8.68 5.00
N ARG A 59 1.25 -9.72 4.19
CA ARG A 59 2.51 -10.47 4.17
C ARG A 59 3.57 -9.65 3.42
N GLY A 60 4.80 -9.68 3.89
CA GLY A 60 5.91 -8.99 3.23
C GLY A 60 6.11 -9.49 1.80
N SER A 61 5.99 -10.80 1.57
CA SER A 61 6.08 -11.41 0.24
C SER A 61 5.03 -10.84 -0.72
N ASP A 62 3.80 -10.67 -0.25
CA ASP A 62 2.70 -10.11 -1.04
C ASP A 62 2.95 -8.63 -1.35
N LEU A 63 3.42 -7.85 -0.37
CA LEU A 63 3.76 -6.43 -0.58
C LEU A 63 4.88 -6.26 -1.61
N ILE A 64 5.94 -7.09 -1.52
CA ILE A 64 7.06 -7.08 -2.46
C ILE A 64 6.56 -7.46 -3.85
N ALA A 65 5.88 -8.60 -3.98
CA ALA A 65 5.35 -9.07 -5.26
C ALA A 65 4.38 -8.05 -5.89
N TYR A 66 3.55 -7.38 -5.08
CA TYR A 66 2.62 -6.36 -5.56
C TYR A 66 3.33 -5.07 -6.00
N LYS A 67 4.42 -4.69 -5.33
CA LYS A 67 5.27 -3.57 -5.74
C LYS A 67 6.01 -3.88 -7.04
N GLU A 68 6.56 -5.09 -7.17
CA GLU A 68 7.27 -5.56 -8.37
C GLU A 68 6.34 -5.77 -9.57
N ALA A 69 5.12 -6.28 -9.34
CA ALA A 69 4.09 -6.42 -10.37
C ALA A 69 3.56 -5.08 -10.92
N GLY A 70 4.00 -3.97 -10.33
CA GLY A 70 3.55 -2.62 -10.62
C GLY A 70 2.28 -2.29 -9.86
N LEU A 71 2.34 -1.27 -9.01
CA LEU A 71 1.18 -0.76 -8.30
C LEU A 71 0.10 -0.37 -9.33
N PRO A 72 -1.17 -0.79 -9.15
CA PRO A 72 -2.24 -0.37 -10.03
C PRO A 72 -2.28 1.16 -9.99
N ARG A 73 -1.88 1.76 -11.11
CA ARG A 73 -1.97 3.20 -11.33
C ARG A 73 -3.45 3.50 -11.55
N ARG A 74 -4.25 3.44 -10.49
CA ARG A 74 -5.58 4.05 -10.52
C ARG A 74 -5.31 5.50 -10.79
N GLY A 75 -5.57 5.91 -12.03
CA GLY A 75 -4.99 7.10 -12.63
C GLY A 75 -4.96 8.22 -11.61
N ARG A 76 -3.76 8.56 -11.09
CA ARG A 76 -3.52 9.96 -10.80
C ARG A 76 -3.78 10.60 -12.15
N LYS A 77 -4.98 11.16 -12.31
CA LYS A 77 -5.12 12.39 -13.06
C LYS A 77 -4.13 13.31 -12.36
N PHE A 78 -2.86 13.27 -12.77
CA PHE A 78 -2.01 14.41 -12.63
C PHE A 78 -2.85 15.47 -13.30
N LYS A 79 -3.46 16.35 -12.49
CA LYS A 79 -3.98 17.58 -13.01
C LYS A 79 -2.70 18.31 -13.43
N ASN A 80 -2.25 18.02 -14.64
CA ASN A 80 -1.39 18.88 -15.42
C ASN A 80 -2.28 20.09 -15.76
N SER A 81 -2.70 20.83 -14.74
CA SER A 81 -3.12 22.20 -14.93
C SER A 81 -1.82 22.99 -14.84
N PRO A 82 -1.36 23.62 -15.93
CA PRO A 82 -0.52 24.78 -15.78
C PRO A 82 -1.27 25.71 -14.82
N ARG A 83 -0.56 26.21 -13.82
CA ARG A 83 -1.03 27.37 -13.07
C ARG A 83 -0.95 28.53 -14.06
N GLU A 84 -2.05 28.81 -14.74
CA GLU A 84 -2.30 30.12 -15.37
C GLU A 84 -3.02 31.00 -14.35
#